data_AF-A0A660THI7-F1
#
_entry.id   AF-A0A660THI7-F1
#
_cell.length_a   1.000
_cell.length_b   1.000
_cell.length_c   1.000
_cell.angle_alpha   90.00
_cell.angle_beta   90.00
_cell.angle_gamma   90.00
#
_symmetry.space_group_name_H-M   'P 1'
#
loop_
_entity.id
_entity.type
_entity.pdbx_description
1 polymer ?
#
loop_
_entity_poly.entity_id
_entity_poly.type
_entity_poly.pdbx_seq_one_letter_code
_entity_poly.pdbx_strand_id
1 'polypeptide(L)'
;GVPDDGAYGDRAVFLNTGIQIRLWKGVWAEPHLLPFVDAGLVAKRDESLNFKDDFFLGVGSELILFLPTLPSAQIRGWIGFDMSVDEWSRAKWEVGASFQLHY
;
A
#
# COMPACT_ATOMS: atom_id res chain seq x y z
N GLY A 1 -2.55 -0.83 2.05
CA GLY A 1 -2.88 0.58 2.37
C GLY A 1 -4.30 0.67 2.90
N VAL A 2 -5.24 0.14 2.13
CA VAL A 2 -6.55 -0.29 2.61
C VAL A 2 -6.41 -1.73 3.14
N PRO A 3 -6.84 -2.03 4.38
CA PRO A 3 -6.82 -3.39 4.90
C PRO A 3 -7.65 -4.37 4.06
N ASP A 4 -7.17 -5.60 3.93
CA ASP A 4 -7.76 -6.66 3.09
C ASP A 4 -9.19 -7.07 3.50
N ASP A 5 -9.69 -6.62 4.67
CA ASP A 5 -10.98 -7.02 5.22
C ASP A 5 -12.15 -6.10 4.83
N GLY A 6 -11.87 -4.98 4.14
CA GLY A 6 -12.88 -3.95 3.85
C GLY A 6 -13.60 -4.08 2.50
N ALA A 7 -13.01 -4.77 1.52
CA ALA A 7 -13.44 -4.68 0.13
C ALA A 7 -13.90 -6.05 -0.42
N TYR A 8 -15.20 -6.20 -0.69
CA TYR A 8 -15.76 -7.40 -1.33
C TYR A 8 -16.76 -7.00 -2.43
N GLY A 9 -16.72 -7.72 -3.56
CA GLY A 9 -17.65 -7.50 -4.66
C GLY A 9 -17.28 -8.30 -5.91
N ASP A 10 -18.14 -8.22 -6.93
CA ASP A 10 -18.01 -8.98 -8.17
C ASP A 10 -17.16 -8.24 -9.22
N ARG A 11 -17.03 -6.91 -9.07
CA ARG A 11 -16.29 -6.05 -10.00
C ARG A 11 -15.52 -5.02 -9.21
N ALA A 12 -14.28 -4.77 -9.60
CA ALA A 12 -13.45 -3.79 -8.93
C ALA A 12 -12.54 -3.06 -9.91
N VAL A 13 -12.24 -1.80 -9.59
CA VAL A 13 -11.20 -1.01 -10.23
C VAL A 13 -10.30 -0.47 -9.14
N PHE A 14 -8.99 -0.59 -9.34
CA PHE A 14 -7.98 -0.10 -8.42
C PHE A 14 -6.98 0.79 -9.16
N LEU A 15 -6.61 1.88 -8.52
CA LEU A 15 -5.52 2.76 -8.91
C LEU A 15 -4.54 2.81 -7.74
N ASN A 16 -3.37 2.20 -7.93
CA ASN A 16 -2.27 2.26 -6.97
C ASN A 16 -1.24 3.26 -7.52
N THR A 17 -0.84 4.24 -6.71
CA THR A 17 0.18 5.21 -7.10
C THR A 17 1.36 5.09 -6.16
N GLY A 18 2.58 5.09 -6.69
CA GLY A 18 3.79 5.04 -5.88
C GLY A 18 4.89 5.87 -6.52
N ILE A 19 5.50 6.77 -5.74
CA ILE A 19 6.64 7.55 -6.20
C ILE A 19 7.87 7.05 -5.47
N GLN A 20 8.74 6.32 -6.18
CA GLN A 20 9.97 5.82 -5.58
C GLN A 20 11.04 6.91 -5.53
N ILE A 21 11.44 7.28 -4.32
CA ILE A 21 12.46 8.29 -4.04
C ILE A 21 13.67 7.59 -3.44
N ARG A 22 14.81 7.63 -4.14
CA ARG A 22 16.08 7.20 -3.55
C ARG A 22 16.54 8.24 -2.53
N LEU A 23 16.72 7.84 -1.28
CA LEU A 23 17.11 8.76 -0.21
C LEU A 23 18.62 9.05 -0.24
N TRP A 24 19.44 7.99 -0.26
CA TRP A 24 20.89 8.10 -0.43
C TRP A 24 21.47 6.80 -0.98
N LYS A 25 22.72 6.85 -1.47
CA LYS A 25 23.48 5.68 -1.90
C LYS A 25 24.52 5.32 -0.84
N GLY A 26 24.27 4.24 -0.09
CA GLY A 26 25.21 3.73 0.91
C GLY A 26 26.05 2.56 0.39
N VAL A 27 27.11 2.23 1.12
CA VAL A 27 27.96 1.06 0.82
C VAL A 27 27.25 -0.25 1.18
N TRP A 28 26.53 -0.25 2.30
CA TRP A 28 25.87 -1.44 2.86
C TRP A 28 24.38 -1.52 2.58
N ALA A 29 23.74 -0.37 2.36
CA ALA A 29 22.31 -0.28 2.07
C ALA A 29 22.02 0.96 1.21
N GLU A 30 21.07 0.82 0.29
CA GLU A 30 20.51 1.91 -0.52
C GLU A 30 19.01 2.01 -0.21
N PRO A 31 18.61 2.92 0.69
CA PRO A 31 17.21 3.07 1.07
C PRO A 31 16.43 3.93 0.07
N HIS A 32 15.23 3.45 -0.24
CA HIS A 32 14.24 4.14 -1.05
C HIS A 32 12.97 4.30 -0.24
N LEU A 33 12.40 5.50 -0.27
CA LEU A 33 11.08 5.78 0.26
C LEU A 33 10.09 5.77 -0.89
N LEU A 34 8.94 5.15 -0.68
CA LEU A 34 7.87 5.02 -1.66
C LEU A 34 6.56 5.43 -1.00
N PRO A 35 6.29 6.76 -0.88
CA PRO A 35 4.96 7.23 -0.54
C PRO A 35 3.96 6.79 -1.61
N PHE A 36 2.76 6.40 -1.16
CA PHE A 36 1.70 5.93 -2.04
C PHE A 36 0.33 6.50 -1.66
N VAL A 37 -0.52 6.59 -2.67
CA VAL A 37 -1.96 6.86 -2.55
C VAL A 37 -2.69 5.84 -3.41
N ASP A 38 -3.61 5.13 -2.79
CA ASP A 38 -4.34 4.03 -3.40
C ASP A 38 -5.82 4.36 -3.41
N ALA A 39 -6.47 4.19 -4.56
CA ALA A 39 -7.91 4.34 -4.68
C ALA A 39 -8.52 3.04 -5.22
N GLY A 40 -9.64 2.63 -4.66
CA GLY A 40 -10.38 1.45 -5.06
C GLY A 40 -11.86 1.77 -5.21
N LEU A 41 -12.53 1.11 -6.14
CA LEU A 41 -13.99 1.11 -6.26
C LEU A 41 -14.44 -0.32 -6.46
N VAL A 42 -15.28 -0.83 -5.57
CA VAL A 42 -15.72 -2.23 -5.59
C VAL A 42 -17.25 -2.31 -5.63
N ALA A 43 -17.79 -2.84 -6.72
CA ALA A 43 -19.22 -3.02 -6.90
C ALA A 43 -19.66 -4.41 -6.43
N LYS A 44 -20.65 -4.45 -5.54
CA LYS A 44 -21.26 -5.69 -5.05
C LYS A 44 -22.24 -6.28 -6.05
N ARG A 45 -22.48 -7.58 -5.93
CA ARG A 45 -23.41 -8.33 -6.78
C ARG A 45 -24.83 -7.85 -6.56
N ASP A 46 -25.54 -7.56 -7.65
CA ASP A 46 -26.96 -7.17 -7.65
C ASP A 46 -27.29 -5.88 -6.85
N GLU A 47 -26.28 -5.08 -6.48
CA GLU A 47 -26.42 -3.78 -5.84
C GLU A 47 -26.02 -2.65 -6.81
N SER A 48 -26.71 -1.52 -6.72
CA SER A 48 -26.30 -0.30 -7.43
C SER A 48 -25.05 0.27 -6.78
N LEU A 49 -24.11 0.74 -7.60
CA LEU A 49 -22.88 1.36 -7.13
C LEU A 49 -23.17 2.55 -6.21
N ASN A 50 -22.69 2.48 -4.98
CA ASN A 50 -22.78 3.52 -3.98
C ASN A 50 -21.38 4.01 -3.64
N PHE A 51 -20.99 5.15 -4.21
CA PHE A 51 -19.67 5.76 -4.01
C PHE A 51 -19.32 6.03 -2.55
N LYS A 52 -20.28 6.09 -1.62
CA LYS A 52 -19.96 6.27 -0.20
C LYS A 52 -19.41 5.00 0.43
N ASP A 53 -20.00 3.85 0.09
CA ASP A 53 -19.71 2.57 0.74
C ASP A 53 -18.78 1.68 -0.11
N ASP A 54 -18.70 1.94 -1.41
CA ASP A 54 -17.96 1.12 -2.39
C ASP A 54 -16.60 1.73 -2.77
N PHE A 55 -16.35 3.00 -2.44
CA PHE A 55 -15.10 3.69 -2.72
C PHE A 55 -14.15 3.60 -1.53
N PHE A 56 -12.89 3.32 -1.82
CA PHE A 56 -11.82 3.22 -0.86
C PHE A 56 -10.68 4.15 -1.25
N LEU A 57 -10.09 4.82 -0.27
CA LEU A 57 -8.91 5.64 -0.40
C LEU A 57 -7.93 5.27 0.72
N GLY A 58 -6.77 4.77 0.35
CA GLY A 58 -5.66 4.50 1.24
C GLY A 58 -4.50 5.44 0.98
N VAL A 59 -3.74 5.76 2.01
CA VAL A 59 -2.44 6.43 1.88
C VAL A 59 -1.41 5.69 2.70
N GLY A 60 -0.16 5.85 2.35
CA GLY A 60 0.90 5.28 3.16
C GLY A 60 2.27 5.52 2.58
N SER A 61 3.22 4.78 3.13
CA SER A 61 4.58 4.81 2.66
C SER A 61 5.26 3.48 2.88
N GLU A 62 6.15 3.16 1.96
CA GLU A 62 7.00 2.00 2.02
C GLU A 62 8.48 2.42 2.04
N LEU A 63 9.26 1.78 2.91
CA LEU A 63 10.71 1.84 2.92
C LEU A 63 11.26 0.55 2.30
N ILE A 64 12.05 0.69 1.25
CA ILE A 64 12.75 -0.40 0.57
C ILE A 64 14.24 -0.23 0.82
N LEU A 65 14.88 -1.26 1.39
CA LEU A 65 16.32 -1.33 1.58
C LEU A 65 16.90 -2.32 0.56
N PHE A 66 17.60 -1.79 -0.44
CA PHE A 66 18.43 -2.59 -1.32
C PHE A 66 19.78 -2.84 -0.67
N LEU A 67 20.31 -4.06 -0.78
CA LEU A 67 21.61 -4.44 -0.24
C LEU A 67 22.63 -4.53 -1.39
N PRO A 68 23.53 -3.55 -1.59
CA PRO A 68 24.46 -3.57 -2.73
C PRO A 68 25.38 -4.80 -2.76
N THR A 69 25.68 -5.37 -1.60
CA THR A 69 26.49 -6.60 -1.45
C THR A 69 25.72 -7.88 -1.77
N LEU A 70 24.39 -7.83 -1.77
CA LEU A 70 23.48 -8.93 -2.09
C LEU A 70 22.35 -8.37 -3.00
N PRO A 71 22.63 -8.08 -4.28
CA PRO A 71 21.67 -7.41 -5.17
C PRO A 71 20.35 -8.17 -5.37
N SER A 72 20.37 -9.48 -5.11
CA SER A 72 19.20 -10.35 -5.10
C SER A 72 18.29 -10.18 -3.88
N ALA A 73 18.77 -9.51 -2.83
CA ALA A 73 18.09 -9.36 -1.56
C ALA A 73 17.53 -7.94 -1.40
N GLN A 74 16.27 -7.86 -0.98
CA GLN A 74 15.66 -6.60 -0.55
C GLN A 74 14.82 -6.79 0.70
N ILE A 75 14.87 -5.79 1.57
CA ILE A 75 14.01 -5.69 2.76
C ILE A 75 13.00 -4.58 2.48
N ARG A 76 11.74 -4.86 2.74
CA ARG A 76 10.64 -3.92 2.54
C ARG A 76 9.86 -3.79 3.84
N GLY A 77 9.49 -2.58 4.20
CA GLY A 77 8.61 -2.30 5.32
C GLY A 77 7.62 -1.21 4.93
N TRP A 78 6.35 -1.38 5.24
CA TRP A 78 5.33 -0.41 4.88
C TRP A 78 4.40 -0.11 6.04
N ILE A 79 3.85 1.10 5.99
CA ILE A 79 2.72 1.53 6.79
C ILE A 79 1.68 2.13 5.86
N GLY A 80 0.42 1.75 6.06
CA GLY A 80 -0.74 2.22 5.34
C GLY A 80 -1.85 2.62 6.28
N PHE A 81 -2.70 3.50 5.80
CA PHE A 81 -3.82 4.08 6.52
C PHE A 81 -5.03 4.18 5.60
N ASP A 82 -6.17 3.69 6.07
CA ASP A 82 -7.44 3.84 5.37
C ASP A 82 -8.06 5.22 5.66
N MET A 83 -8.20 6.04 4.62
CA MET A 83 -8.81 7.38 4.68
C MET A 83 -10.32 7.37 4.41
N SER A 84 -10.89 6.21 4.08
CA SER A 84 -12.30 6.07 3.69
C SER A 84 -13.27 6.10 4.88
N VAL A 85 -12.75 6.30 6.10
CA VAL A 85 -13.54 6.27 7.32
C VAL A 85 -14.14 7.65 7.66
N ASP A 86 -15.45 7.66 7.92
CA ASP A 86 -16.16 8.86 8.39
C ASP A 86 -15.69 9.32 9.79
N GLU A 87 -15.16 8.39 10.60
CA GLU A 87 -14.67 8.65 11.96
C GLU A 87 -13.21 8.19 12.12
N TRP A 88 -12.33 9.12 12.53
CA TRP A 88 -10.91 8.84 12.80
C TRP A 88 -10.69 7.74 13.84
N SER A 89 -11.63 7.54 14.76
CA SER A 89 -11.59 6.48 15.78
C SER A 89 -11.72 5.06 15.21
N ARG A 90 -12.22 4.93 13.97
CA ARG A 90 -12.37 3.66 13.26
C ARG A 90 -11.30 3.46 12.19
N ALA A 91 -10.38 4.41 12.07
CA ALA A 91 -9.33 4.35 11.08
C ALA A 91 -8.43 3.14 11.33
N LYS A 92 -8.27 2.33 10.30
CA LYS A 92 -7.43 1.14 10.35
C LYS A 92 -6.05 1.47 9.82
N TRP A 93 -5.06 0.94 10.52
CA TRP A 93 -3.66 1.01 10.13
C TRP A 93 -3.23 -0.37 9.67
N GLU A 94 -2.44 -0.40 8.61
CA GLU A 94 -1.79 -1.60 8.14
C GLU A 94 -0.29 -1.40 8.26
N VAL A 95 0.39 -2.34 8.89
CA VAL A 95 1.85 -2.37 8.94
C VAL A 95 2.33 -3.72 8.47
N GLY A 96 3.39 -3.72 7.68
CA GLY A 96 3.95 -4.97 7.19
C GLY A 96 5.43 -4.85 6.93
N ALA A 97 6.07 -6.01 6.86
CA ALA A 97 7.44 -6.14 6.46
C ALA A 97 7.59 -7.41 5.63
N SER A 98 8.47 -7.36 4.64
CA SER A 98 8.82 -8.52 3.84
C SER A 98 10.30 -8.53 3.53
N PHE A 99 10.82 -9.74 3.34
CA PHE A 99 12.16 -9.98 2.84
C PHE A 99 12.04 -10.81 1.58
N GLN A 100 12.74 -10.40 0.53
CA GLN A 100 12.76 -11.10 -0.74
C GLN A 100 14.18 -11.43 -1.13
N LEU A 101 14.39 -12.65 -1.62
CA LEU A 101 15.64 -13.15 -2.13
C LEU A 101 15.36 -13.81 -3.49
N HIS A 102 15.92 -13.26 -4.57
CA HIS A 102 15.84 -13.84 -5.91
C HIS A 102 17.11 -14.64 -6.24
N TYR A 103 17.00 -15.87 -6.71
CA TYR A 103 18.13 -16.72 -7.09
C TYR A 103 18.03 -17.16 -8.54
#